data_AF-A0A958ZSY9-F1
#
_entry.id   AF-A0A958ZSY9-F1
#
_cell.length_a   1.000
_cell.length_b   1.000
_cell.length_c   1.000
_cell.angle_alpha   90.00
_cell.angle_beta   90.00
_cell.angle_gamma   90.00
#
_symmetry.space_group_name_H-M   'P 1'
#
loop_
_entity.id
_entity.type
_entity.pdbx_description
1 polymer ?
#
loop_
_entity_poly.entity_id
_entity_poly.type
_entity_poly.pdbx_seq_one_letter_code
_entity_poly.pdbx_strand_id
1 'polypeptide(L)'
;LDAAGINMIKFKDGNFILWGDENVGNERRFKHKREYLSHIENVFLENFDFIIFSINDEQSDKLLESTFRAFFIPEFAKRAIRGTDLDDAVQIKIDAENNTDLTRSLGQKNAEIRLRIADTTKQFIITVSELGVTESVAA
;
A
#
# COMPACT_ATOMS: atom_id res chain seq x y z
N LEU A 1 -19.07 0.11 -17.53
CA LEU A 1 -17.74 -0.49 -17.82
C LEU A 1 -16.75 -0.14 -16.73
N ASP A 2 -16.50 1.15 -16.52
CA ASP A 2 -15.59 1.64 -15.48
C ASP A 2 -16.04 1.23 -14.07
N ALA A 3 -17.29 1.49 -13.66
CA ALA A 3 -17.84 1.05 -12.37
C ALA A 3 -17.90 -0.48 -12.16
N ALA A 4 -17.62 -1.29 -13.20
CA ALA A 4 -17.57 -2.74 -13.10
C ALA A 4 -16.12 -3.27 -12.94
N GLY A 5 -15.11 -2.40 -12.86
CA GLY A 5 -13.70 -2.79 -12.78
C GLY A 5 -13.14 -3.32 -14.11
N ILE A 6 -13.79 -3.01 -15.23
CA ILE A 6 -13.36 -3.48 -16.56
C ILE A 6 -12.35 -2.49 -17.14
N ASN A 7 -11.09 -2.91 -17.20
CA ASN A 7 -10.00 -2.14 -17.82
C ASN A 7 -10.06 -2.26 -19.34
N MET A 8 -10.07 -1.13 -20.04
CA MET A 8 -10.21 -1.09 -21.50
C MET A 8 -8.85 -1.18 -22.19
N ILE A 9 -8.78 -1.80 -23.37
CA ILE A 9 -7.64 -1.64 -24.27
C ILE A 9 -8.03 -0.61 -25.34
N LYS A 10 -7.22 0.44 -25.48
CA LYS A 10 -7.44 1.51 -26.46
C LYS A 10 -6.33 1.50 -27.50
N PHE A 11 -6.69 1.75 -28.75
CA PHE A 11 -5.71 2.06 -29.80
C PHE A 11 -5.50 3.58 -29.84
N LYS A 12 -4.25 4.03 -29.65
CA LYS A 12 -3.89 5.44 -29.66
C LYS A 12 -2.49 5.61 -30.24
N ASP A 13 -2.33 6.57 -31.14
CA ASP A 13 -1.04 6.94 -31.74
C ASP A 13 -0.26 5.72 -32.30
N GLY A 14 -0.96 4.80 -32.97
CA GLY A 14 -0.37 3.60 -33.56
C GLY A 14 -0.15 2.43 -32.58
N ASN A 15 -0.46 2.58 -31.29
CA ASN A 15 -0.18 1.59 -30.25
C ASN A 15 -1.45 1.13 -29.52
N PHE A 16 -1.45 -0.13 -29.06
CA PHE A 16 -2.43 -0.61 -28.10
C PHE A 16 -1.98 -0.28 -26.68
N ILE A 17 -2.84 0.39 -25.92
CA ILE A 17 -2.58 0.84 -24.55
C ILE A 17 -3.64 0.25 -23.64
N LEU A 18 -3.22 -0.36 -22.54
CA LEU A 18 -4.10 -0.70 -21.44
C LEU A 18 -4.54 0.60 -20.74
N TRP A 19 -5.83 0.88 -20.79
CA TRP A 19 -6.47 2.08 -20.26
C TRP A 19 -7.40 1.73 -19.10
N GLY A 20 -6.80 1.55 -17.93
CA GLY A 20 -7.49 1.24 -16.69
C GLY A 20 -6.57 0.52 -15.72
N ASP A 21 -6.84 0.68 -14.43
CA ASP A 21 -6.11 0.03 -13.34
C ASP A 21 -7.09 -0.36 -12.20
N GLU A 22 -8.36 -0.58 -12.53
CA GLU A 22 -9.35 -0.98 -11.55
C GLU A 22 -9.34 -2.50 -11.35
N ASN A 23 -9.64 -2.93 -10.13
CA ASN A 23 -9.82 -4.33 -9.79
C ASN A 23 -11.31 -4.71 -9.88
N VAL A 24 -11.58 -6.00 -10.08
CA VAL A 24 -12.95 -6.51 -10.03
C VAL A 24 -13.36 -6.65 -8.56
N GLY A 25 -14.36 -5.87 -8.13
CA GLY A 25 -14.86 -5.87 -6.74
C GLY A 25 -14.52 -4.60 -5.95
N ASN A 26 -15.23 -4.39 -4.84
CA ASN A 26 -15.25 -3.09 -4.12
C ASN A 26 -14.20 -2.92 -3.00
N GLU A 27 -13.53 -3.99 -2.54
CA GLU A 27 -12.66 -3.88 -1.35
C GLU A 27 -11.38 -3.07 -1.60
N ARG A 28 -10.80 -3.21 -2.79
CA ARG A 28 -9.59 -2.48 -3.20
C ARG A 28 -9.74 -2.06 -4.65
N ARG A 29 -10.21 -0.83 -4.86
CA ARG A 29 -10.59 -0.30 -6.17
C ARG A 29 -9.47 -0.37 -7.21
N PHE A 30 -8.23 -0.05 -6.84
CA PHE A 30 -7.10 -0.01 -7.77
C PHE A 30 -6.22 -1.26 -7.66
N LYS A 31 -5.89 -1.86 -8.80
CA LYS A 31 -5.14 -3.12 -8.93
C LYS A 31 -3.72 -3.00 -8.40
N HIS A 32 -3.00 -1.93 -8.71
CA HIS A 32 -1.62 -1.74 -8.23
C HIS A 32 -1.49 -1.85 -6.70
N LYS A 33 -2.50 -1.41 -5.94
CA LYS A 33 -2.47 -1.52 -4.47
C LYS A 33 -2.50 -2.98 -4.01
N ARG A 34 -3.29 -3.82 -4.68
CA ARG A 34 -3.34 -5.26 -4.39
C ARG A 34 -2.05 -5.94 -4.78
N GLU A 35 -1.51 -5.62 -5.95
CA GLU A 35 -0.24 -6.19 -6.44
C GLU A 35 0.92 -5.82 -5.53
N TYR A 36 0.97 -4.57 -5.06
CA TYR A 36 1.99 -4.13 -4.11
C TYR A 36 1.91 -4.87 -2.78
N LEU A 37 0.70 -5.07 -2.23
CA LEU A 37 0.51 -5.88 -1.02
C LEU A 37 0.95 -7.33 -1.25
N SER A 38 0.53 -7.95 -2.36
CA SER A 38 0.95 -9.31 -2.69
C SER A 38 2.47 -9.44 -2.84
N HIS A 39 3.11 -8.44 -3.43
CA HIS A 39 4.57 -8.41 -3.57
C HIS A 39 5.24 -8.39 -2.19
N ILE A 40 4.80 -7.52 -1.28
CA ILE A 40 5.33 -7.46 0.08
C ILE A 40 5.11 -8.77 0.83
N GLU A 41 3.90 -9.33 0.77
CA GLU A 41 3.56 -10.61 1.40
C GLU A 41 4.52 -11.72 0.94
N ASN A 42 4.75 -11.83 -0.37
CA ASN A 42 5.65 -12.84 -0.94
C ASN A 42 7.12 -12.58 -0.55
N VAL A 43 7.59 -11.34 -0.60
CA VAL A 43 8.96 -11.01 -0.19
C VAL A 43 9.20 -11.38 1.27
N PHE A 44 8.22 -11.11 2.15
CA PHE A 44 8.35 -11.49 3.55
C PHE A 44 8.35 -13.00 3.74
N LEU A 45 7.44 -13.72 3.08
CA LEU A 45 7.41 -15.19 3.12
C LEU A 45 8.71 -15.81 2.63
N GLU A 46 9.36 -15.25 1.60
CA GLU A 46 10.58 -15.81 1.01
C GLU A 46 11.86 -15.47 1.78
N ASN A 47 11.89 -14.35 2.52
CA ASN A 47 13.14 -13.81 3.08
C ASN A 47 13.19 -13.81 4.62
N PHE A 48 12.05 -13.99 5.30
CA PHE A 48 11.98 -13.89 6.77
C PHE A 48 12.05 -15.23 7.50
N ASP A 49 12.40 -16.32 6.81
CA ASP A 49 12.58 -17.66 7.41
C ASP A 49 13.58 -17.68 8.58
N PHE A 50 14.50 -16.71 8.65
CA PHE A 50 15.47 -16.59 9.74
C PHE A 50 14.81 -16.45 11.14
N ILE A 51 13.55 -16.00 11.21
CA ILE A 51 12.83 -15.86 12.47
C ILE A 51 12.28 -17.20 12.98
N ILE A 52 12.10 -18.17 12.08
CA ILE A 52 11.54 -19.47 12.41
C ILE A 52 12.55 -20.25 13.27
N PHE A 53 12.08 -20.80 14.39
CA PHE A 53 12.90 -21.43 15.44
C PHE A 53 13.89 -20.51 16.17
N SER A 54 13.79 -19.19 16.00
CA SER A 54 14.51 -18.23 16.85
C SER A 54 13.92 -18.14 18.27
N ILE A 55 14.64 -17.52 19.20
CA ILE A 55 14.13 -17.25 20.55
C ILE A 55 12.90 -16.34 20.44
N ASN A 56 11.78 -16.72 21.04
CA ASN A 56 10.54 -15.95 20.98
C ASN A 56 10.38 -15.02 22.19
N ASP A 57 11.10 -13.90 22.17
CA ASP A 57 11.16 -12.90 23.24
C ASP A 57 11.01 -11.46 22.72
N GLU A 58 10.98 -10.49 23.64
CA GLU A 58 10.85 -9.07 23.26
C GLU A 58 12.07 -8.53 22.50
N GLN A 59 13.24 -9.14 22.62
CA GLN A 59 14.43 -8.71 21.88
C GLN A 59 14.32 -9.09 20.40
N SER A 60 13.89 -10.31 20.10
CA SER A 60 13.60 -10.76 18.74
C SER A 60 12.44 -9.98 18.11
N ASP A 61 11.44 -9.56 18.90
CA ASP A 61 10.36 -8.69 18.44
C ASP A 61 10.90 -7.34 17.91
N LYS A 62 11.77 -6.68 18.69
CA LYS A 62 12.42 -5.41 18.29
C LYS A 62 13.34 -5.57 17.07
N LEU A 63 14.09 -6.68 17.01
CA LEU A 63 14.93 -6.99 15.85
C LEU A 63 14.07 -7.13 14.59
N LEU A 64 12.97 -7.86 14.68
CA LEU A 64 12.05 -8.06 13.57
C LEU A 64 11.39 -6.74 13.13
N GLU A 65 10.95 -5.91 14.08
CA GLU A 65 10.42 -4.57 13.78
C GLU A 65 11.46 -3.71 13.02
N SER A 66 12.70 -3.68 13.51
CA SER A 66 13.78 -2.92 12.85
C SER A 66 14.07 -3.42 11.43
N THR A 67 13.96 -4.73 11.20
CA THR A 67 14.18 -5.35 9.90
C THR A 67 13.06 -4.96 8.91
N PHE A 68 11.80 -5.02 9.35
CA PHE A 68 10.68 -4.54 8.54
C PHE A 68 10.79 -3.05 8.24
N ARG A 69 11.17 -2.22 9.22
CA ARG A 69 11.40 -0.80 8.99
C ARG A 69 12.47 -0.55 7.94
N ALA A 70 13.59 -1.29 8.01
CA ALA A 70 14.67 -1.18 7.03
C ALA A 70 14.21 -1.52 5.61
N PHE A 71 13.32 -2.50 5.45
CA PHE A 71 12.71 -2.83 4.15
C PHE A 71 11.89 -1.67 3.57
N PHE A 72 11.15 -0.93 4.41
CA PHE A 72 10.29 0.16 3.95
C PHE A 72 11.00 1.50 3.69
N ILE A 73 12.22 1.69 4.19
CA ILE A 73 13.03 2.90 3.89
C ILE A 73 13.18 3.15 2.38
N PRO A 74 13.68 2.19 1.56
CA PRO A 74 13.79 2.40 0.12
C PRO A 74 12.43 2.54 -0.57
N GLU A 75 11.38 1.85 -0.09
CA GLU A 75 10.03 1.97 -0.66
C GLU A 75 9.40 3.35 -0.41
N PHE A 76 9.69 3.96 0.73
CA PHE A 76 9.33 5.34 1.03
C PHE A 76 10.08 6.34 0.13
N ALA A 77 11.38 6.14 -0.08
CA ALA A 77 12.19 6.97 -0.97
C ALA A 77 11.68 6.92 -2.43
N LYS A 78 11.21 5.76 -2.90
CA LYS A 78 10.57 5.57 -4.21
C LYS A 78 9.14 6.14 -4.29
N ARG A 79 8.57 6.59 -3.17
CA ARG A 79 7.19 7.10 -3.04
C ARG A 79 6.11 6.04 -3.31
N ALA A 80 6.44 4.76 -3.13
CA ALA A 80 5.49 3.64 -3.25
C ALA A 80 4.48 3.67 -2.08
N ILE A 81 4.98 3.99 -0.89
CA ILE A 81 4.21 4.34 0.31
C ILE A 81 4.29 5.86 0.55
N ARG A 82 3.26 6.43 1.17
CA ARG A 82 3.09 7.88 1.34
C ARG A 82 2.91 8.25 2.80
N GLY A 83 3.49 9.37 3.18
CA GLY A 83 3.37 9.96 4.51
C GLY A 83 4.23 11.22 4.57
N THR A 84 4.09 12.00 5.64
CA THR A 84 5.04 13.09 5.94
C THR A 84 6.43 12.55 6.24
N ASP A 85 6.48 11.40 6.88
CA ASP A 85 7.66 10.65 7.28
C ASP A 85 7.35 9.14 7.20
N LEU A 86 8.33 8.31 7.56
CA LEU A 86 8.19 6.85 7.48
C LEU A 86 7.18 6.31 8.50
N ASP A 87 7.07 6.92 9.68
CA ASP A 87 6.17 6.49 10.76
C ASP A 87 4.70 6.78 10.42
N ASP A 88 4.44 7.85 9.67
CA ASP A 88 3.13 8.16 9.11
C ASP A 88 2.77 7.25 7.91
N ALA A 89 3.78 6.79 7.17
CA ALA A 89 3.59 5.92 6.00
C ALA A 89 3.40 4.43 6.36
N VAL A 90 4.04 3.97 7.44
CA VAL A 90 4.11 2.57 7.85
C VAL A 90 3.94 2.44 9.36
N GLN A 91 2.96 1.65 9.77
CA GLN A 91 2.79 1.26 11.17
C GLN A 91 3.07 -0.24 11.29
N ILE A 92 4.06 -0.59 12.10
CA ILE A 92 4.41 -1.98 12.42
C ILE A 92 4.15 -2.18 13.91
N LYS A 93 3.40 -3.22 14.25
CA LYS A 93 3.10 -3.61 15.63
C LYS A 93 3.57 -5.03 15.88
N ILE A 94 4.54 -5.17 16.79
CA ILE A 94 5.09 -6.43 17.29
C ILE A 94 5.41 -6.21 18.76
N ASP A 95 4.42 -6.39 19.62
CA ASP A 95 4.49 -6.05 21.04
C ASP A 95 3.77 -7.07 21.92
N ALA A 96 3.70 -6.81 23.23
CA ALA A 96 3.02 -7.69 24.17
C ALA A 96 1.49 -7.76 23.97
N GLU A 97 0.88 -6.82 23.23
CA GLU A 97 -0.56 -6.87 22.96
C GLU A 97 -0.90 -7.91 21.90
N ASN A 98 -0.08 -8.05 20.86
CA ASN A 98 -0.26 -9.09 19.84
C ASN A 98 0.55 -10.36 20.09
N ASN A 99 1.55 -10.31 20.97
CA ASN A 99 2.35 -11.44 21.42
C ASN A 99 2.27 -11.62 22.94
N THR A 100 1.11 -12.07 23.43
CA THR A 100 0.92 -12.49 24.82
C THR A 100 1.78 -13.70 25.21
N ASP A 101 1.93 -13.96 26.52
CA ASP A 101 2.61 -15.17 27.02
C ASP A 101 1.98 -16.47 26.49
N LEU A 102 0.65 -16.49 26.32
CA LEU A 102 -0.06 -17.63 25.76
C LEU A 102 0.37 -17.88 24.30
N THR A 103 0.29 -16.86 23.44
CA THR A 103 0.71 -16.97 22.03
C THR A 103 2.18 -17.34 21.90
N ARG A 104 3.05 -16.80 22.77
CA ARG A 104 4.47 -17.14 22.78
C ARG A 104 4.72 -18.59 23.19
N SER A 105 4.00 -19.09 24.20
CA SER A 105 4.08 -20.50 24.63
C SER A 105 3.63 -21.49 23.54
N LEU A 106 2.74 -21.05 22.65
CA LEU A 106 2.31 -21.80 21.47
C LEU A 106 3.31 -21.72 20.30
N GLY A 107 4.42 -21.00 20.46
CA GLY A 107 5.42 -20.79 19.42
C GLY A 107 5.00 -19.79 18.33
N GLN A 108 3.97 -18.98 18.59
CA GLN A 108 3.48 -17.99 17.64
C GLN A 108 4.22 -16.66 17.83
N LYS A 109 4.55 -16.01 16.71
CA LYS A 109 5.04 -14.63 16.66
C LYS A 109 4.21 -13.86 15.63
N ASN A 110 3.43 -12.89 16.10
CA ASN A 110 2.49 -12.13 15.32
C ASN A 110 3.06 -10.75 15.02
N ALA A 111 3.02 -10.36 13.74
CA ALA A 111 3.36 -9.02 13.29
C ALA A 111 2.18 -8.42 12.51
N GLU A 112 1.80 -7.20 12.87
CA GLU A 112 0.78 -6.46 12.15
C GLU A 112 1.44 -5.27 11.44
N ILE A 113 1.25 -5.18 10.12
CA ILE A 113 1.84 -4.12 9.28
C ILE A 113 0.72 -3.41 8.55
N ARG A 114 0.63 -2.09 8.72
CA ARG A 114 -0.34 -1.22 8.05
C ARG A 114 0.41 -0.20 7.21
N LEU A 115 -0.04 -0.03 5.97
CA LEU A 115 0.66 0.76 4.95
C LEU A 115 -0.26 1.80 4.34
N ARG A 116 0.25 3.02 4.16
CA ARG A 116 -0.39 4.04 3.33
C ARG A 116 0.18 3.97 1.91
N ILE A 117 -0.42 3.10 1.09
CA ILE A 117 -0.02 2.91 -0.31
C ILE A 117 -0.40 4.12 -1.15
N ALA A 118 0.48 4.55 -2.06
CA ALA A 118 0.22 5.66 -2.97
C ALA A 118 -1.09 5.48 -3.76
N ASP A 119 -1.81 6.58 -3.98
CA ASP A 119 -2.98 6.64 -4.84
C ASP A 119 -2.60 6.96 -6.30
N THR A 120 -3.48 6.58 -7.22
CA THR A 120 -3.36 6.86 -8.65
C THR A 120 -4.34 7.94 -9.09
N THR A 121 -3.87 8.88 -9.92
CA THR A 121 -4.73 9.86 -10.58
C THR A 121 -5.50 9.20 -11.73
N LYS A 122 -6.81 9.00 -11.54
CA LYS A 122 -7.69 8.42 -12.56
C LYS A 122 -8.22 9.45 -13.56
N GLN A 123 -8.51 10.67 -13.09
CA GLN A 123 -9.13 11.72 -13.88
C GLN A 123 -8.32 13.00 -13.74
N PHE A 124 -8.07 13.66 -14.87
CA PHE A 124 -7.46 14.97 -14.92
C PHE A 124 -8.50 15.95 -15.50
N ILE A 125 -9.00 16.85 -14.67
CA ILE A 125 -10.04 17.81 -15.03
C ILE A 125 -9.36 19.16 -15.23
N ILE A 126 -9.47 19.70 -16.45
CA ILE A 126 -8.97 21.04 -16.79
C ILE A 126 -10.18 21.93 -17.02
N THR A 127 -10.27 23.01 -16.26
CA THR A 127 -11.27 24.06 -16.47
C THR A 127 -10.57 25.27 -17.06
N VAL A 128 -11.04 25.74 -18.21
CA VAL A 128 -10.55 26.95 -18.87
C VAL A 128 -11.70 27.94 -18.91
N SER A 129 -11.48 29.15 -18.38
CA SER A 129 -12.44 30.25 -18.41
C SER A 129 -11.81 31.50 -19.01
N GLU A 130 -12.64 32.34 -19.62
CA GLU A 130 -12.21 33.64 -20.12
C GLU A 130 -12.03 34.62 -18.95
N LEU A 131 -10.87 35.26 -18.88
CA LEU A 131 -10.56 36.23 -17.83
C LEU A 131 -11.37 37.51 -18.09
N GLY A 132 -12.47 37.72 -17.37
CA GLY A 132 -13.25 38.96 -17.42
C GLY A 132 -14.76 38.82 -17.65
N VAL A 133 -15.28 37.61 -17.91
CA VAL A 133 -16.72 37.38 -17.97
C VAL A 133 -17.20 36.95 -16.58
N THR A 134 -17.56 37.92 -15.74
CA THR A 134 -18.43 37.66 -14.59
C THR A 134 -19.81 37.34 -15.13
N GLU A 135 -20.16 36.06 -15.24
CA GLU A 135 -21.57 35.67 -15.26
C GLU A 135 -22.15 36.04 -13.88
N SER A 136 -22.71 37.25 -13.79
CA SER A 136 -23.72 37.55 -12.79
C SER A 136 -24.95 36.70 -13.13
N VAL A 137 -24.97 35.44 -12.68
CA VAL A 137 -26.23 34.73 -12.57
C VAL A 137 -26.96 35.36 -11.39
N ALA A 138 -27.71 36.41 -11.70
CA ALA A 138 -28.65 37.01 -10.78
C ALA A 138 -29.76 36.00 -10.47
N ALA A 139 -29.97 35.79 -9.17
CA ALA A 139 -31.13 35.23 -8.46
C ALA A 139 -31.66 33.83 -8.87
#